data_AF-A0AA35Z768-F1
#
_entry.id   AF-A0AA35Z768-F1
#
_cell.length_a   1.000
_cell.length_b   1.000
_cell.length_c   1.000
_cell.angle_alpha   90.00
_cell.angle_beta   90.00
_cell.angle_gamma   90.00
#
_symmetry.space_group_name_H-M   'P 1'
#
loop_
_entity.id
_entity.type
_entity.pdbx_description
1 polymer ?
#
loop_
_entity_poly.entity_id
_entity_poly.type
_entity_poly.pdbx_seq_one_letter_code
_entity_poly.pdbx_strand_id
1 'polypeptide(L)'
;MEHRQSSFISKLPVIMATIGERKAELAGKKQELLEAKRLGGDAESMKQLEIEWAGLESDIDLLEHTANVMRTDLIQRGLLVAEEMKLGVGTEATSSV
;
A
#
# COMPACT_ATOMS: atom_id res chain seq x y z
N MET A 1 30.65 -12.79 1.57
CA MET A 1 29.17 -12.87 1.76
C MET A 1 28.49 -11.51 1.62
N GLU A 2 29.02 -10.56 0.84
CA GLU A 2 28.55 -9.15 0.84
C GLU A 2 27.47 -8.83 -0.21
N HIS A 3 27.35 -9.65 -1.27
CA HIS A 3 26.45 -9.37 -2.40
C HIS A 3 24.94 -9.44 -2.09
N ARG A 4 24.52 -10.18 -1.05
CA ARG A 4 23.09 -10.32 -0.72
C ARG A 4 22.54 -9.12 0.05
N GLN A 5 23.34 -8.50 0.93
CA GLN A 5 22.90 -7.37 1.76
C GLN A 5 22.64 -6.10 0.92
N SER A 6 23.46 -5.87 -0.11
CA SER A 6 23.28 -4.74 -1.03
C SER A 6 21.95 -4.78 -1.80
N SER A 7 21.36 -5.96 -1.99
CA SER A 7 20.13 -6.11 -2.80
C SER A 7 18.83 -5.79 -2.06
N PHE A 8 18.81 -5.84 -0.73
CA PHE A 8 17.60 -5.58 0.07
C PHE A 8 17.37 -4.08 0.30
N ILE A 9 18.44 -3.34 0.58
CA ILE A 9 18.38 -1.88 0.78
C ILE A 9 17.86 -1.17 -0.48
N SER A 10 18.29 -1.61 -1.66
CA SER A 10 17.85 -1.00 -2.93
C SER A 10 16.41 -1.34 -3.33
N LYS A 11 15.82 -2.39 -2.76
CA LYS A 11 14.47 -2.86 -3.13
C LYS A 11 13.36 -2.30 -2.26
N LEU A 12 13.63 -1.99 -0.99
CA LEU A 12 12.61 -1.44 -0.09
C LEU A 12 12.00 -0.12 -0.63
N PRO A 13 12.79 0.85 -1.13
CA PRO A 13 12.23 2.07 -1.74
C PRO A 13 11.36 1.78 -2.97
N VAL A 14 11.74 0.81 -3.80
CA VAL A 14 10.96 0.40 -4.97
C VAL A 14 9.62 -0.19 -4.55
N ILE A 15 9.62 -1.09 -3.55
CA ILE A 15 8.38 -1.69 -3.02
C ILE A 15 7.48 -0.61 -2.42
N MET A 16 8.04 0.35 -1.69
CA MET A 16 7.27 1.48 -1.14
C MET A 16 6.66 2.35 -2.24
N ALA A 17 7.39 2.62 -3.32
CA ALA A 17 6.85 3.33 -4.48
C ALA A 17 5.71 2.54 -5.13
N THR A 18 5.88 1.23 -5.34
CA THR A 18 4.84 0.34 -5.88
C THR A 18 3.60 0.30 -5.00
N ILE A 19 3.72 0.28 -3.67
CA ILE A 19 2.57 0.38 -2.75
C ILE A 19 1.81 1.70 -3.01
N GLY A 20 2.52 2.81 -3.16
CA GLY A 20 1.92 4.11 -3.47
C GLY A 20 1.13 4.10 -4.78
N GLU A 21 1.73 3.54 -5.84
CA GLU A 21 1.08 3.38 -7.15
C GLU A 21 -0.18 2.50 -7.05
N ARG A 22 -0.10 1.36 -6.38
CA ARG A 22 -1.23 0.44 -6.19
C ARG A 22 -2.36 1.05 -5.37
N LYS A 23 -2.05 1.84 -4.33
CA LYS A 23 -3.06 2.58 -3.56
C LYS A 23 -3.77 3.64 -4.41
N ALA A 24 -3.05 4.32 -5.30
CA ALA A 24 -3.65 5.26 -6.23
C ALA A 24 -4.58 4.55 -7.23
N GLU A 25 -4.16 3.39 -7.75
CA GLU A 25 -4.98 2.53 -8.62
C GLU A 25 -6.25 2.05 -7.90
N LEU A 26 -6.12 1.58 -6.66
CA LEU A 26 -7.25 1.15 -5.82
C LEU A 26 -8.26 2.28 -5.60
N ALA A 27 -7.78 3.49 -5.33
CA ALA A 27 -8.63 4.68 -5.17
C ALA A 27 -9.37 5.02 -6.48
N GLY A 28 -8.68 4.91 -7.62
CA GLY A 28 -9.29 5.05 -8.95
C GLY A 28 -10.41 4.04 -9.18
N LYS A 29 -10.15 2.75 -8.96
CA LYS A 29 -11.18 1.69 -9.10
C LYS A 29 -12.36 1.88 -8.15
N LYS A 30 -12.12 2.36 -6.92
CA LYS A 30 -13.21 2.69 -5.99
C LYS A 30 -14.09 3.80 -6.54
N GLN A 31 -13.49 4.83 -7.14
CA GLN A 31 -14.24 5.91 -7.78
C GLN A 31 -15.05 5.41 -8.98
N GLU A 32 -14.44 4.59 -9.85
CA GLU A 32 -15.14 3.95 -10.97
C GLU A 32 -16.35 3.13 -10.51
N LEU A 33 -16.20 2.35 -9.44
CA LEU A 33 -17.31 1.59 -8.83
C LEU A 33 -18.44 2.47 -8.33
N LEU A 34 -18.12 3.59 -7.67
CA LEU A 34 -19.11 4.54 -7.19
C LEU A 34 -19.84 5.22 -8.36
N GLU A 35 -19.11 5.57 -9.41
CA GLU A 35 -19.69 6.16 -10.62
C GLU A 35 -20.59 5.17 -11.36
N ALA A 36 -20.17 3.92 -11.52
CA ALA A 36 -20.98 2.86 -12.11
C ALA A 36 -22.27 2.62 -11.32
N LYS A 37 -22.18 2.57 -9.97
CA LYS A 37 -23.36 2.45 -9.09
C LYS A 37 -24.30 3.64 -9.23
N ARG A 38 -23.76 4.86 -9.35
CA ARG A 38 -24.55 6.09 -9.54
C ARG A 38 -25.26 6.14 -10.88
N LEU A 39 -24.63 5.66 -11.94
CA LEU A 39 -25.17 5.68 -13.30
C LEU A 39 -26.08 4.48 -13.61
N GLY A 40 -26.19 3.51 -12.69
CA GLY A 40 -26.93 2.27 -12.93
C GLY A 40 -26.24 1.38 -13.95
N GLY A 41 -24.92 1.29 -13.90
CA GLY A 41 -24.10 0.43 -14.76
C GLY A 41 -24.52 -1.03 -14.68
N ASP A 42 -24.08 -1.83 -15.66
CA ASP A 42 -24.45 -3.24 -15.70
C ASP A 42 -23.82 -4.03 -14.54
N ALA A 43 -24.52 -5.07 -14.09
CA ALA A 43 -24.14 -5.85 -12.92
C ALA A 43 -22.85 -6.66 -13.15
N GLU A 44 -22.54 -7.03 -14.39
CA GLU A 44 -21.37 -7.85 -14.73
C GLU A 44 -20.08 -7.01 -14.68
N SER A 45 -20.09 -5.82 -15.27
CA SER A 45 -19.00 -4.84 -15.19
C SER A 45 -18.74 -4.40 -13.75
N MET A 46 -19.80 -4.14 -12.96
CA MET A 46 -19.62 -3.80 -11.55
C MET A 46 -19.00 -4.94 -10.74
N LYS A 47 -19.42 -6.19 -11.00
CA LYS A 47 -18.85 -7.37 -10.35
C LYS A 47 -17.38 -7.57 -10.72
N GLN A 48 -17.02 -7.34 -11.99
CA GLN A 48 -15.64 -7.41 -12.45
C GLN A 48 -14.77 -6.35 -11.76
N LEU A 49 -15.27 -5.11 -11.65
CA LEU A 49 -14.59 -4.05 -10.90
C LEU A 49 -14.42 -4.40 -9.41
N GLU A 50 -15.41 -5.03 -8.78
CA GLU A 50 -15.32 -5.47 -7.38
C GLU A 50 -14.25 -6.57 -7.19
N ILE A 51 -14.14 -7.51 -8.13
CA ILE A 51 -13.09 -8.54 -8.12
C ILE A 51 -11.71 -7.91 -8.27
N GLU A 52 -11.55 -6.99 -9.22
CA GLU A 52 -10.27 -6.30 -9.45
C GLU A 52 -9.89 -5.42 -8.26
N TRP A 53 -10.86 -4.75 -7.66
CA TRP A 53 -10.65 -3.94 -6.45
C TRP A 53 -10.18 -4.81 -5.27
N ALA A 54 -10.86 -5.93 -5.00
CA ALA A 54 -10.44 -6.88 -3.96
C ALA A 54 -9.07 -7.50 -4.23
N GLY A 55 -8.75 -7.78 -5.50
CA GLY A 55 -7.42 -8.24 -5.91
C GLY A 55 -6.33 -7.20 -5.60
N LEU A 56 -6.58 -5.93 -5.91
CA LEU A 56 -5.64 -4.86 -5.58
C LEU A 56 -5.45 -4.67 -4.08
N GLU A 57 -6.50 -4.79 -3.26
CA GLU A 57 -6.37 -4.77 -1.80
C GLU A 57 -5.42 -5.86 -1.31
N SER A 58 -5.64 -7.10 -1.77
CA SER A 58 -4.79 -8.23 -1.41
C SER A 58 -3.33 -8.02 -1.85
N ASP A 59 -3.09 -7.46 -3.03
CA ASP A 59 -1.75 -7.17 -3.53
C ASP A 59 -1.05 -6.09 -2.67
N ILE A 60 -1.79 -5.05 -2.27
CA ILE A 60 -1.27 -4.01 -1.37
C ILE A 60 -0.91 -4.60 -0.01
N ASP A 61 -1.78 -5.42 0.58
CA ASP A 61 -1.53 -6.06 1.88
C ASP A 61 -0.25 -6.91 1.84
N LEU A 62 -0.06 -7.68 0.77
CA LEU A 62 1.14 -8.49 0.57
C LEU A 62 2.40 -7.63 0.44
N LEU A 63 2.33 -6.52 -0.31
CA LEU A 63 3.45 -5.59 -0.49
C LEU A 63 3.78 -4.88 0.83
N GLU A 64 2.79 -4.43 1.58
CA GLU A 64 2.97 -3.80 2.89
C GLU A 64 3.59 -4.76 3.89
N HIS A 65 3.12 -6.01 3.93
CA HIS A 65 3.71 -7.06 4.75
C HIS A 65 5.18 -7.28 4.38
N THR A 66 5.46 -7.40 3.08
CA THR A 66 6.83 -7.58 2.55
C THR A 66 7.73 -6.40 2.94
N ALA A 67 7.26 -5.17 2.76
CA ALA A 67 7.99 -3.97 3.13
C ALA A 67 8.28 -3.93 4.64
N ASN A 68 7.31 -4.35 5.47
CA ASN A 68 7.47 -4.38 6.92
C ASN A 68 8.52 -5.42 7.37
N VAL A 69 8.52 -6.62 6.78
CA VAL A 69 9.54 -7.64 7.04
C VAL A 69 10.92 -7.13 6.64
N MET A 70 11.05 -6.54 5.44
CA MET A 70 12.31 -5.96 4.96
C MET A 70 12.81 -4.84 5.86
N ARG A 71 11.91 -3.93 6.27
CA ARG A 71 12.25 -2.84 7.18
C ARG A 71 12.75 -3.35 8.52
N THR A 72 12.06 -4.35 9.09
CA THR A 72 12.45 -4.97 10.36
C THR A 72 13.84 -5.62 10.26
N ASP A 73 14.13 -6.35 9.18
CA ASP A 73 15.45 -6.95 8.94
C ASP A 73 16.56 -5.87 8.83
N LEU A 74 16.30 -4.78 8.13
CA LEU A 74 17.27 -3.67 8.00
C LEU A 74 17.54 -2.98 9.34
N ILE A 75 16.51 -2.76 10.17
CA ILE A 75 16.66 -2.19 11.52
C ILE A 75 17.49 -3.15 12.40
N GLN A 76 17.17 -4.44 12.40
CA GLN A 76 17.90 -5.44 13.19
C GLN A 76 19.39 -5.53 12.82
N ARG A 77 19.71 -5.25 11.54
CA ARG A 77 21.10 -5.22 11.05
C ARG A 77 21.79 -3.88 11.28
N GLY A 78 21.10 -2.88 11.84
CA GLY A 78 21.62 -1.51 12.02
C GLY A 78 21.80 -0.75 10.70
N LEU A 79 21.13 -1.19 9.64
CA LEU A 79 21.22 -0.62 8.28
C LEU A 79 20.12 0.42 8.02
N LEU A 80 19.16 0.55 8.93
CA LEU A 80 18.11 1.56 8.90
C LEU A 80 17.86 2.05 10.33
N VAL A 81 17.76 3.37 10.51
CA VAL A 81 17.44 3.97 11.81
C VAL A 81 15.92 3.91 12.03
N ALA A 82 15.48 3.41 13.19
CA ALA A 82 14.07 3.20 13.51
C ALA A 82 13.23 4.49 13.65
N GLU A 83 13.81 5.67 13.42
CA GLU A 83 13.19 6.97 13.74
C GLU A 83 12.03 7.35 12.79
N GLU A 84 11.79 6.59 11.71
CA GLU A 84 10.60 6.72 10.85
C GLU A 84 9.37 5.93 11.37
N MET A 85 9.29 5.64 12.69
CA MET A 85 8.15 4.94 13.32
C MET A 85 6.83 5.74 13.33
N LYS A 86 6.78 6.97 12.80
CA LYS A 86 5.53 7.71 12.57
C LYS A 86 5.05 7.53 11.13
N LEU A 87 4.63 6.32 10.78
CA LEU A 87 3.66 6.15 9.70
C LEU A 87 2.31 6.62 10.23
N GLY A 88 1.74 7.61 9.55
CA GLY A 88 0.60 8.39 10.01
C GLY A 88 -0.62 7.55 10.38
N VAL A 89 -0.95 7.58 11.67
CA VAL A 89 -2.33 7.47 12.13
C VAL A 89 -2.88 8.90 12.12
N GLY A 90 -3.55 9.25 11.04
CA GLY A 90 -4.36 10.46 10.98
C GLY A 90 -5.66 10.26 11.75
N THR A 91 -5.63 10.56 13.05
CA THR A 91 -6.78 10.86 13.92
C THR A 91 -6.14 11.50 15.17
N GLU A 92 -6.44 12.71 15.63
CA GLU A 92 -7.71 13.41 15.71
C GLU A 92 -7.51 14.92 15.52
N ALA A 93 -8.41 15.51 14.74
CA ALA A 93 -8.80 16.88 14.96
C ALA A 93 -9.62 16.94 16.25
N THR A 94 -9.11 17.62 17.27
CA THR A 94 -9.95 18.29 18.27
C THR A 94 -9.41 19.70 18.48
N SER A 95 -9.85 20.61 17.60
CA SER A 95 -10.25 21.93 18.10
C SER A 95 -11.31 21.71 19.17
N SER A 96 -11.11 22.24 20.37
CA SER A 96 -12.15 22.97 21.11
C SER A 96 -11.61 23.52 22.44
N VAL A 97 -11.69 24.85 22.50
CA VAL A 97 -11.69 25.80 23.65
C VAL A 97 -10.37 26.02 24.38
#